data_AF-A0A923U3U1-F1
#
_entry.id   AF-A0A923U3U1-F1
#
_cell.length_a   1.000
_cell.length_b   1.000
_cell.length_c   1.000
_cell.angle_alpha   90.00
_cell.angle_beta   90.00
_cell.angle_gamma   90.00
#
_symmetry.space_group_name_H-M   'P 1'
#
loop_
_entity.id
_entity.type
_entity.pdbx_description
1 polymer ?
#
loop_
_entity_poly.entity_id
_entity_poly.type
_entity_poly.pdbx_seq_one_letter_code
_entity_poly.pdbx_strand_id
1 'polypeptide(L)'
;SNLNKYVYANIDYIMGKNGQNQSFIVGFGAKNPLHPHHRNVYLSDANVGNTGQQGLIIPAKNQQFGYMVGGVRSGTYADQITNYQTSEGGIDYNAGLVGALAYINSVVSPVINGLAESQSNNNSISVFPNPSSDGFNIQSIAVYNVRIHNELGNTLQDFNTSSVHSFGANLQPGLYHAVFSEDGKIIKTINVLKQ
;
A
#
# COMPACT_ATOMS: atom_id res chain seq x y z
N SER A 1 21.61 9.79 -11.06
CA SER A 1 21.58 11.20 -11.50
C SER A 1 21.02 12.07 -10.37
N ASN A 2 21.12 13.40 -10.46
CA ASN A 2 20.50 14.31 -9.47
C ASN A 2 18.96 14.22 -9.48
N LEU A 3 18.35 13.79 -10.58
CA LEU A 3 16.90 13.61 -10.70
C LEU A 3 16.34 12.61 -9.68
N ASN A 4 16.99 11.46 -9.51
CA ASN A 4 16.54 10.42 -8.56
C ASN A 4 16.51 10.95 -7.13
N LYS A 5 17.48 11.81 -6.76
CA LYS A 5 17.51 12.43 -5.43
C LYS A 5 16.28 13.29 -5.17
N TYR A 6 15.84 14.07 -6.16
CA TYR A 6 14.64 14.90 -6.03
C TYR A 6 13.36 14.08 -5.98
N VAL A 7 13.26 13.02 -6.79
CA VAL A 7 12.10 12.11 -6.76
C VAL A 7 12.01 11.42 -5.39
N TYR A 8 13.10 10.80 -4.93
CA TYR A 8 13.14 10.15 -3.62
C TYR A 8 12.84 11.14 -2.49
N ALA A 9 13.48 12.32 -2.46
CA ALA A 9 13.26 13.28 -1.39
C ALA A 9 11.81 13.79 -1.30
N ASN A 10 11.13 13.98 -2.43
CA ASN A 10 9.72 14.39 -2.41
C ASN A 10 8.78 13.26 -2.01
N ILE A 11 9.01 12.05 -2.52
CA ILE A 11 8.19 10.89 -2.14
C ILE A 11 8.41 10.51 -0.68
N ASP A 12 9.66 10.48 -0.22
CA ASP A 12 10.02 10.32 1.19
C ASP A 12 9.28 11.34 2.07
N TYR A 13 9.30 12.62 1.68
CA TYR A 13 8.59 13.69 2.41
C TYR A 13 7.09 13.43 2.47
N ILE A 14 6.47 13.05 1.35
CA ILE A 14 5.04 12.73 1.23
C ILE A 14 4.67 11.54 2.12
N MET A 15 5.54 10.53 2.17
CA MET A 15 5.35 9.29 2.92
C MET A 15 5.70 9.43 4.42
N GLY A 16 6.11 10.62 4.87
CA GLY A 16 6.29 10.92 6.28
C GLY A 16 7.72 11.17 6.75
N LYS A 17 8.71 11.16 5.86
CA LYS A 17 10.09 11.56 6.19
C LYS A 17 10.22 13.08 6.22
N ASN A 18 9.52 13.70 7.16
CA ASN A 18 9.52 15.13 7.42
C ASN A 18 9.62 15.38 8.92
N GLY A 19 9.86 16.63 9.32
CA GLY A 19 10.07 16.99 10.73
C GLY A 19 8.88 16.68 11.66
N GLN A 20 7.71 16.34 11.11
CA GLN A 20 6.48 16.02 11.85
C GLN A 20 6.12 14.53 11.82
N ASN A 21 6.93 13.70 11.15
CA ASN A 21 6.64 12.28 10.85
C ASN A 21 5.24 12.07 10.26
N GLN A 22 4.74 13.03 9.48
CA GLN A 22 3.38 13.08 8.96
C GLN A 22 3.33 12.56 7.52
N SER A 23 2.66 11.45 7.27
CA SER A 23 2.28 11.04 5.92
C SER A 23 1.14 11.92 5.39
N PHE A 24 1.14 12.20 4.09
CA PHE A 24 0.03 12.86 3.40
C PHE A 24 -0.79 11.89 2.54
N ILE A 25 -0.64 10.59 2.77
CA ILE A 25 -1.40 9.53 2.11
C ILE A 25 -2.29 8.85 3.15
N VAL A 26 -3.60 8.83 2.92
CA VAL A 26 -4.58 8.21 3.83
C VAL A 26 -4.23 6.74 4.07
N GLY A 27 -4.11 6.38 5.35
CA GLY A 27 -3.77 5.04 5.85
C GLY A 27 -2.33 4.57 5.60
N PHE A 28 -1.44 5.43 5.10
CA PHE A 28 -0.02 5.11 5.01
C PHE A 28 0.76 5.75 6.16
N GLY A 29 1.54 4.97 6.91
CA GLY A 29 2.35 5.47 8.02
C GLY A 29 1.55 5.70 9.31
N ALA A 30 2.26 5.77 10.44
CA ALA A 30 1.64 5.83 11.78
C ALA A 30 0.83 7.12 12.03
N LYS A 31 1.24 8.23 11.42
CA LYS A 31 0.55 9.53 11.46
C LYS A 31 0.15 9.90 10.03
N ASN A 32 -1.13 9.75 9.71
CA ASN A 32 -1.68 9.94 8.36
C ASN A 32 -3.00 10.74 8.41
N PRO A 33 -3.50 11.27 7.28
CA PRO A 33 -4.74 12.05 7.26
C PRO A 33 -5.95 11.18 7.59
N LEU A 34 -6.80 11.65 8.51
CA LEU A 34 -8.03 10.98 8.91
C LEU A 34 -9.28 11.72 8.40
N HIS A 35 -9.14 13.00 8.04
CA HIS A 35 -10.26 13.86 7.63
C HIS A 35 -10.00 14.53 6.27
N PRO A 36 -9.82 13.76 5.18
CA PRO A 36 -9.69 14.33 3.84
C PRO A 36 -10.95 15.11 3.46
N HIS A 37 -10.78 16.20 2.72
CA HIS A 37 -11.89 16.98 2.16
C HIS A 37 -12.53 16.20 1.00
N HIS A 38 -13.35 15.21 1.31
CA HIS A 38 -14.08 14.46 0.29
C HIS A 38 -15.49 14.10 0.80
N ARG A 39 -16.50 14.80 0.29
CA ARG A 39 -17.88 14.73 0.80
C ARG A 39 -18.47 13.30 0.86
N ASN A 40 -18.18 12.45 -0.12
CA ASN A 40 -18.86 11.15 -0.25
C ASN A 40 -18.28 10.03 0.64
N VAL A 41 -17.21 10.29 1.40
CA VAL A 41 -16.61 9.27 2.28
C VAL A 41 -17.48 8.93 3.48
N TYR A 42 -18.32 9.87 3.92
CA TYR A 42 -19.10 9.74 5.15
C TYR A 42 -20.40 8.92 4.99
N LEU A 43 -20.77 8.54 3.76
CA LEU A 43 -22.06 7.87 3.46
C LEU A 43 -23.27 8.56 4.10
N SER A 44 -23.27 9.89 4.11
CA SER A 44 -24.35 10.71 4.64
C SER A 44 -24.85 11.69 3.60
N ASP A 45 -26.16 11.69 3.36
CA ASP A 45 -26.83 12.66 2.49
C ASP A 45 -27.10 14.00 3.19
N ALA A 46 -26.73 14.10 4.47
CA ALA A 46 -26.96 15.30 5.26
C ALA A 46 -26.09 16.46 4.73
N ASN A 47 -26.74 17.58 4.39
CA ASN A 47 -26.09 18.83 4.01
C ASN A 47 -25.58 19.59 5.26
N VAL A 48 -24.66 19.00 6.01
CA VAL A 48 -24.19 19.57 7.30
C VAL A 48 -23.09 20.65 7.15
N GLY A 49 -22.70 20.99 5.92
CA GLY A 49 -21.57 21.89 5.64
C GLY A 49 -20.22 21.35 6.14
N ASN A 50 -19.12 22.00 5.79
CA ASN A 50 -17.77 21.50 6.11
C ASN A 50 -17.54 21.34 7.63
N THR A 51 -18.03 22.27 8.45
CA THR A 51 -17.89 22.21 9.91
C THR A 51 -18.65 21.02 10.51
N GLY A 52 -19.84 20.71 9.97
CA GLY A 52 -20.62 19.57 10.44
C GLY A 52 -20.04 18.22 9.98
N GLN A 53 -19.35 18.19 8.84
CA GLN A 53 -18.70 16.99 8.34
C GLN A 53 -17.51 16.55 9.22
N GLN A 54 -16.86 17.47 9.92
CA GLN A 54 -15.73 17.16 10.80
C GLN A 54 -16.11 16.18 11.93
N GLY A 55 -17.38 16.17 12.35
CA GLY A 55 -17.91 15.27 13.38
C GLY A 55 -18.43 13.94 12.84
N LEU A 56 -18.40 13.72 11.51
CA LEU A 56 -18.86 12.48 10.91
C LEU A 56 -17.74 11.43 10.93
N ILE A 57 -18.12 10.18 11.19
CA ILE A 57 -17.20 9.05 11.17
C ILE A 57 -17.19 8.48 9.75
N ILE A 58 -16.00 8.36 9.16
CA ILE A 58 -15.80 7.64 7.89
C ILE A 58 -15.96 6.15 8.17
N PRO A 59 -16.95 5.45 7.55
CA PRO A 59 -17.07 4.01 7.67
C PRO A 59 -15.77 3.31 7.24
N ALA A 60 -15.39 2.22 7.92
CA ALA A 60 -14.13 1.52 7.64
C ALA A 60 -13.94 1.19 6.15
N LYS A 61 -15.01 0.73 5.47
CA LYS A 61 -15.01 0.40 4.04
C LYS A 61 -14.88 1.61 3.09
N ASN A 62 -15.00 2.83 3.62
CA ASN A 62 -14.94 4.10 2.88
C ASN A 62 -13.67 4.88 3.18
N GLN A 63 -12.77 4.34 4.01
CA GLN A 63 -11.46 4.92 4.24
C GLN A 63 -10.73 4.93 2.89
N GLN A 64 -10.40 6.13 2.41
CA GLN A 64 -9.85 6.36 1.08
C GLN A 64 -8.37 5.99 1.02
N PHE A 65 -8.04 4.74 1.33
CA PHE A 65 -6.65 4.28 1.37
C PHE A 65 -5.92 4.60 0.07
N GLY A 66 -4.72 5.17 0.21
CA GLY A 66 -3.91 5.62 -0.92
C GLY A 66 -4.23 7.02 -1.43
N TYR A 67 -5.28 7.69 -0.93
CA TYR A 67 -5.61 9.06 -1.31
C TYR A 67 -4.57 10.04 -0.77
N MET A 68 -3.87 10.73 -1.68
CA MET A 68 -2.95 11.80 -1.34
C MET A 68 -3.68 13.13 -1.16
N VAL A 69 -3.55 13.73 0.02
CA VAL A 69 -3.98 15.11 0.29
C VAL A 69 -2.88 16.11 -0.11
N GLY A 70 -3.23 17.38 -0.29
CA GLY A 70 -2.27 18.43 -0.64
C GLY A 70 -1.14 18.61 0.37
N GLY A 71 -1.43 18.36 1.66
CA GLY A 71 -0.44 18.38 2.72
C GLY A 71 0.16 19.76 2.97
N VAL A 72 1.35 19.79 3.58
CA VAL A 72 2.06 21.05 3.86
C VAL A 72 3.57 20.85 3.78
N ARG A 73 4.28 21.81 3.18
CA ARG A 73 5.76 21.79 3.10
C ARG A 73 6.44 22.50 4.28
N SER A 74 5.74 23.45 4.90
CA SER A 74 6.24 24.27 6.00
C SER A 74 5.18 24.45 7.08
N GLY A 75 5.53 24.15 8.33
CA GLY A 75 4.61 24.24 9.47
C GLY A 75 3.96 22.90 9.80
N THR A 76 2.81 22.96 10.48
CA THR A 76 2.10 21.77 10.97
C THR A 76 0.90 21.48 10.11
N TYR A 77 0.73 20.22 9.73
CA TYR A 77 -0.48 19.76 9.05
C TYR A 77 -1.65 19.73 10.03
N ALA A 78 -2.69 20.50 9.73
CA ALA A 78 -3.95 20.46 10.47
C ALA A 78 -4.92 19.53 9.72
N ASP A 79 -5.10 18.33 10.26
CA ASP A 79 -6.01 17.31 9.71
C ASP A 79 -7.46 17.70 10.01
N GLN A 80 -8.00 18.62 9.20
CA GLN A 80 -9.34 19.17 9.33
C GLN A 80 -9.99 19.23 7.96
N ILE A 81 -11.23 18.77 7.87
CA ILE A 81 -12.01 18.79 6.62
C ILE A 81 -12.28 20.23 6.16
N THR A 82 -12.34 21.19 7.09
CA THR A 82 -12.54 22.61 6.76
C THR A 82 -11.31 23.26 6.13
N ASN A 83 -10.13 22.65 6.27
CA ASN A 83 -8.87 23.16 5.72
C ASN A 83 -8.57 22.59 4.33
N TYR A 84 -9.48 22.86 3.38
CA TYR A 84 -9.38 22.38 1.99
C TYR A 84 -8.06 22.75 1.30
N GLN A 85 -7.33 23.77 1.76
CA GLN A 85 -6.01 24.09 1.21
C GLN A 85 -4.98 22.96 1.38
N THR A 86 -5.13 22.14 2.43
CA THR A 86 -4.16 21.07 2.75
C THR A 86 -4.79 19.68 2.85
N SER A 87 -6.10 19.57 3.11
CA SER A 87 -6.81 18.30 3.22
C SER A 87 -7.59 17.89 1.96
N GLU A 88 -7.67 18.76 0.95
CA GLU A 88 -8.13 18.39 -0.39
C GLU A 88 -7.14 17.46 -1.09
N GLY A 89 -7.62 16.69 -2.04
CA GLY A 89 -6.83 15.90 -2.97
C GLY A 89 -7.66 15.60 -4.22
N GLY A 90 -7.09 14.88 -5.17
CA GLY A 90 -7.76 14.64 -6.44
C GLY A 90 -7.11 13.55 -7.26
N ILE A 91 -7.72 13.26 -8.41
CA ILE A 91 -7.17 12.29 -9.37
C ILE A 91 -5.79 12.74 -9.85
N ASP A 92 -5.61 14.04 -10.06
CA ASP A 92 -4.35 14.69 -10.48
C ASP A 92 -3.25 14.57 -9.42
N TYR A 93 -3.60 14.69 -8.12
CA TYR A 93 -2.67 14.47 -7.00
C TYR A 93 -2.14 13.03 -7.05
N ASN A 94 -3.06 12.07 -7.13
CA ASN A 94 -2.72 10.65 -7.10
C ASN A 94 -2.02 10.18 -8.39
N ALA A 95 -2.32 10.77 -9.54
CA ALA A 95 -1.66 10.43 -10.81
C ALA A 95 -0.15 10.67 -10.75
N GLY A 96 0.27 11.83 -10.22
CA GLY A 96 1.69 12.15 -10.03
C GLY A 96 2.37 11.22 -9.02
N LEU A 97 1.68 10.93 -7.91
CA LEU A 97 2.17 10.00 -6.89
C LEU A 97 2.40 8.60 -7.46
N VAL A 98 1.42 8.04 -8.17
CA VAL A 98 1.51 6.70 -8.79
C VAL A 98 2.66 6.64 -9.80
N GLY A 99 2.82 7.65 -10.66
CA GLY A 99 3.92 7.70 -11.61
C GLY A 99 5.30 7.74 -10.95
N ALA A 100 5.45 8.54 -9.89
CA ALA A 100 6.69 8.62 -9.13
C ALA A 100 6.99 7.31 -8.38
N LEU A 101 5.99 6.69 -7.75
CA LEU A 101 6.15 5.39 -7.09
C LEU A 101 6.49 4.28 -8.08
N ALA A 102 5.88 4.26 -9.27
CA ALA A 102 6.19 3.31 -10.33
C ALA A 102 7.64 3.46 -10.81
N TYR A 103 8.12 4.69 -10.97
CA TYR A 103 9.52 4.95 -11.29
C TYR A 103 10.47 4.49 -10.17
N ILE A 104 10.16 4.81 -8.91
CA ILE A 104 10.96 4.35 -7.77
C ILE A 104 11.02 2.83 -7.76
N ASN A 105 9.88 2.16 -7.90
CA ASN A 105 9.77 0.70 -7.92
C ASN A 105 10.58 0.09 -9.07
N SER A 106 10.56 0.68 -10.27
CA SER A 106 11.35 0.16 -11.40
C SER A 106 12.86 0.29 -11.18
N VAL A 107 13.32 1.21 -10.32
CA VAL A 107 14.74 1.37 -9.99
C VAL A 107 15.16 0.46 -8.82
N VAL A 108 14.34 0.36 -7.76
CA VAL A 108 14.69 -0.39 -6.54
C VAL A 108 14.30 -1.87 -6.60
N SER A 109 13.34 -2.21 -7.46
CA SER A 109 12.86 -3.57 -7.69
C SER A 109 12.56 -3.76 -9.18
N PRO A 110 13.58 -3.62 -10.05
CA PRO A 110 13.41 -3.77 -11.48
C PRO A 110 12.87 -5.17 -11.79
N VAL A 111 11.75 -5.22 -12.51
CA VAL A 111 11.33 -6.44 -13.19
C VAL A 111 12.39 -6.73 -14.26
N ILE A 112 13.06 -7.87 -14.18
CA ILE A 112 14.04 -8.29 -15.20
C ILE A 112 13.27 -8.67 -16.47
N ASN A 113 12.96 -7.69 -17.31
CA ASN A 113 12.53 -7.93 -18.69
C ASN A 113 13.79 -8.00 -19.55
N GLY A 114 14.31 -9.21 -19.82
CA GLY A 114 15.52 -9.35 -20.64
C GLY A 114 16.36 -10.61 -20.44
N LEU A 115 16.06 -11.45 -19.45
CA LEU A 115 16.19 -12.87 -19.75
C LEU A 115 15.00 -13.16 -20.66
N ALA A 116 15.22 -13.85 -21.78
CA ALA A 116 14.13 -14.61 -22.35
C ALA A 116 13.42 -15.35 -21.20
N GLU A 117 12.15 -15.72 -21.36
CA GLU A 117 11.72 -16.97 -20.75
C GLU A 117 12.71 -18.04 -21.26
N SER A 118 13.85 -18.18 -20.59
CA SER A 118 14.59 -19.41 -20.61
C SER A 118 13.60 -20.37 -19.99
N GLN A 119 12.94 -21.13 -20.84
CA GLN A 119 12.34 -22.38 -20.44
C GLN A 119 13.46 -23.24 -19.82
N SER A 120 13.68 -23.08 -18.52
CA SER A 120 14.48 -23.92 -17.61
C SER A 120 14.53 -23.14 -16.29
N ASN A 121 13.69 -23.34 -15.29
CA ASN A 121 12.98 -24.55 -14.83
C ASN A 121 11.64 -24.13 -14.21
N ASN A 122 10.69 -25.05 -14.14
CA ASN A 122 9.39 -24.89 -13.46
C ASN A 122 9.54 -24.52 -11.98
N ASN A 123 9.83 -23.26 -11.62
CA ASN A 123 9.73 -22.75 -10.25
C ASN A 123 8.24 -22.57 -9.90
N SER A 124 7.54 -23.69 -9.71
CA SER A 124 6.10 -23.73 -9.43
C SER A 124 5.80 -23.22 -8.02
N ILE A 125 5.86 -21.90 -7.85
CA ILE A 125 5.30 -21.21 -6.68
C ILE A 125 3.78 -21.14 -6.88
N SER A 126 3.05 -21.87 -6.05
CA SER A 126 1.59 -21.82 -5.98
C SER A 126 1.14 -21.51 -4.56
N VAL A 127 0.00 -20.85 -4.44
CA VAL A 127 -0.69 -20.65 -3.17
C VAL A 127 -2.10 -21.20 -3.29
N PHE A 128 -2.46 -22.15 -2.43
CA PHE A 128 -3.73 -22.87 -2.50
C PHE A 128 -4.22 -23.33 -1.12
N PRO A 129 -5.54 -23.54 -0.93
CA PRO A 129 -6.60 -23.05 -1.81
C PRO A 129 -6.59 -21.53 -1.84
N ASN A 130 -6.95 -20.93 -2.98
CA ASN A 130 -7.08 -19.48 -3.11
C ASN A 130 -8.24 -19.20 -4.09
N PRO A 131 -9.39 -18.67 -3.63
CA PRO A 131 -9.69 -18.19 -2.27
C PRO A 131 -9.73 -19.29 -1.18
N SER A 132 -9.72 -18.90 0.10
CA SER A 132 -9.82 -19.83 1.25
C SER A 132 -10.51 -19.22 2.47
N SER A 133 -11.32 -20.00 3.19
CA SER A 133 -11.91 -19.61 4.49
C SER A 133 -11.09 -20.03 5.70
N ASP A 134 -10.15 -20.97 5.55
CA ASP A 134 -9.40 -21.55 6.67
C ASP A 134 -7.96 -21.05 6.68
N GLY A 135 -7.21 -21.32 5.62
CA GLY A 135 -5.83 -20.90 5.47
C GLY A 135 -5.28 -21.30 4.11
N PHE A 136 -4.01 -21.00 3.88
CA PHE A 136 -3.35 -21.19 2.61
C PHE A 136 -2.11 -22.06 2.80
N ASN A 137 -1.73 -22.75 1.74
CA ASN A 137 -0.46 -23.44 1.62
C ASN A 137 0.32 -22.82 0.47
N ILE A 138 1.56 -22.46 0.74
CA ILE A 138 2.54 -22.13 -0.27
C ILE A 138 3.24 -23.42 -0.65
N GLN A 139 3.30 -23.77 -1.93
CA GLN A 139 4.20 -24.80 -2.43
C GLN A 139 5.30 -24.14 -3.25
N SER A 140 6.54 -24.48 -2.93
CA SER A 140 7.73 -24.03 -3.64
C SER A 140 8.70 -25.20 -3.82
N ILE A 141 9.46 -25.18 -4.92
CA ILE A 141 10.55 -26.13 -5.18
C ILE A 141 11.95 -25.56 -4.88
N ALA A 142 12.01 -24.28 -4.49
CA ALA A 142 13.22 -23.55 -4.14
C ALA A 142 13.03 -22.75 -2.84
N VAL A 143 14.11 -22.24 -2.28
CA VAL A 143 14.07 -21.44 -1.05
C VAL A 143 13.74 -20.00 -1.39
N TYR A 144 12.64 -19.47 -0.84
CA TYR A 144 12.27 -18.06 -0.98
C TYR A 144 12.04 -17.42 0.38
N ASN A 145 12.36 -16.14 0.49
CA ASN A 145 11.79 -15.29 1.53
C ASN A 145 10.39 -14.85 1.10
N VAL A 146 9.42 -15.02 1.99
CA VAL A 146 8.02 -14.70 1.75
C VAL A 146 7.57 -13.69 2.78
N ARG A 147 7.00 -12.58 2.30
CA ARG A 147 6.29 -11.60 3.13
C ARG A 147 4.82 -11.59 2.78
N ILE A 148 3.96 -11.66 3.80
CA ILE A 148 2.51 -11.54 3.65
C ILE A 148 2.13 -10.12 4.05
N HIS A 149 1.58 -9.36 3.11
CA HIS A 149 1.08 -8.01 3.34
C HIS A 149 -0.44 -7.97 3.32
N ASN A 150 -1.06 -7.12 4.13
CA ASN A 150 -2.48 -6.76 3.94
C ASN A 150 -2.64 -5.70 2.83
N GLU A 151 -3.88 -5.34 2.52
CA GLU A 151 -4.24 -4.31 1.54
C GLU A 151 -3.65 -2.91 1.83
N LEU A 152 -3.22 -2.67 3.07
CA LEU A 152 -2.54 -1.43 3.48
C LEU A 152 -1.01 -1.50 3.31
N GLY A 153 -0.48 -2.63 2.83
CA GLY A 153 0.95 -2.87 2.67
C GLY A 153 1.67 -3.27 3.96
N ASN A 154 0.96 -3.40 5.10
CA ASN A 154 1.57 -3.79 6.36
C ASN A 154 2.00 -5.25 6.30
N THR A 155 3.26 -5.53 6.67
CA THR A 155 3.77 -6.91 6.74
C THR A 155 3.18 -7.60 7.96
N LEU A 156 2.44 -8.68 7.75
CA LEU A 156 1.83 -9.49 8.80
C LEU A 156 2.67 -10.71 9.15
N GLN A 157 3.39 -11.27 8.18
CA GLN A 157 4.25 -12.44 8.35
C GLN A 157 5.48 -12.30 7.44
N ASP A 158 6.64 -12.73 7.93
CA ASP A 158 7.91 -12.80 7.19
C ASP A 158 8.59 -14.13 7.54
N PHE A 159 8.75 -15.00 6.54
CA PHE A 159 9.30 -16.34 6.73
C PHE A 159 10.01 -16.86 5.48
N ASN A 160 10.87 -17.86 5.65
CA ASN A 160 11.45 -18.58 4.53
C ASN A 160 10.66 -19.86 4.25
N THR A 161 10.50 -20.22 2.97
CA THR A 161 9.90 -21.50 2.57
C THR A 161 10.80 -22.20 1.55
N SER A 162 11.00 -23.50 1.73
CA SER A 162 11.73 -24.38 0.80
C SER A 162 10.88 -25.57 0.34
N SER A 163 9.63 -25.63 0.79
CA SER A 163 8.69 -26.74 0.57
C SER A 163 7.26 -26.24 0.76
N VAL A 164 6.38 -27.04 1.37
CA VAL A 164 5.01 -26.63 1.71
C VAL A 164 5.02 -25.85 3.02
N HIS A 165 4.50 -24.62 3.01
CA HIS A 165 4.33 -23.80 4.20
C HIS A 165 2.88 -23.35 4.34
N SER A 166 2.24 -23.69 5.46
CA SER A 166 0.88 -23.27 5.76
C SER A 166 0.87 -21.91 6.46
N PHE A 167 0.01 -21.00 6.01
CA PHE A 167 -0.17 -19.68 6.62
C PHE A 167 -1.64 -19.25 6.57
N GLY A 168 -1.95 -18.12 7.21
CA GLY A 168 -3.23 -17.45 7.02
C GLY A 168 -4.42 -17.95 7.86
N ALA A 169 -4.19 -18.92 8.75
CA ALA A 169 -5.23 -19.47 9.65
C ALA A 169 -5.98 -18.40 10.45
N ASN A 170 -5.22 -17.46 11.02
CA ASN A 170 -5.72 -16.40 11.89
C ASN A 170 -5.94 -15.05 11.18
N LEU A 171 -5.87 -15.03 9.84
CA LEU A 171 -6.15 -13.81 9.08
C LEU A 171 -7.65 -13.54 9.07
N GLN A 172 -8.02 -12.26 9.19
CA GLN A 172 -9.40 -11.84 8.98
C GLN A 172 -9.76 -11.94 7.50
N PRO A 173 -11.05 -12.08 7.14
CA PRO A 173 -11.50 -11.97 5.75
C PRO A 173 -10.95 -10.69 5.09
N GLY A 174 -10.40 -10.82 3.89
CA GLY A 174 -9.73 -9.72 3.21
C GLY A 174 -8.75 -10.15 2.11
N LEU A 175 -8.22 -9.16 1.40
CA LEU A 175 -7.20 -9.33 0.38
C LEU A 175 -5.80 -9.17 0.98
N TYR A 176 -4.90 -10.09 0.62
CA TYR A 176 -3.51 -10.06 1.03
C TYR A 176 -2.59 -10.28 -0.17
N HIS A 177 -1.32 -9.88 -0.03
CA HIS A 177 -0.28 -10.03 -1.03
C HIS A 177 0.86 -10.89 -0.46
N ALA A 178 1.06 -12.08 -1.03
CA ALA A 178 2.22 -12.92 -0.76
C ALA A 178 3.35 -12.51 -1.73
N VAL A 179 4.38 -11.85 -1.20
CA VAL A 179 5.54 -11.37 -1.95
C VAL A 179 6.70 -12.33 -1.74
N PHE A 180 7.16 -12.94 -2.82
CA PHE A 180 8.28 -13.87 -2.85
C PHE A 180 9.53 -13.14 -3.31
N SER A 181 10.65 -13.34 -2.61
CA SER A 181 11.93 -12.75 -2.96
C SER A 181 13.10 -13.72 -2.79
N GLU A 182 14.13 -13.49 -3.58
CA GLU A 182 15.41 -14.20 -3.58
C GLU A 182 16.52 -13.14 -3.72
N ASP A 183 17.56 -13.22 -2.89
CA ASP A 183 18.67 -12.25 -2.85
C ASP A 183 18.23 -10.77 -2.83
N GLY A 184 17.15 -10.49 -2.08
CA GLY A 184 16.58 -9.16 -1.93
C GLY A 184 15.78 -8.64 -3.14
N LYS A 185 15.59 -9.47 -4.18
CA LYS A 185 14.78 -9.13 -5.36
C LYS A 185 13.43 -9.83 -5.32
N ILE A 186 12.37 -9.09 -5.61
CA ILE A 186 11.03 -9.68 -5.75
C ILE A 186 11.01 -10.52 -7.02
N ILE A 187 10.65 -11.80 -6.88
CA ILE A 187 10.52 -12.74 -7.98
C ILE A 187 9.07 -12.98 -8.39
N LYS A 188 8.13 -12.90 -7.44
CA LYS A 188 6.70 -13.12 -7.68
C LYS A 188 5.86 -12.46 -6.60
N THR A 189 4.70 -11.94 -6.99
CA THR A 189 3.65 -11.53 -6.05
C THR A 189 2.38 -12.29 -6.38
N ILE A 190 1.75 -12.88 -5.37
CA ILE A 190 0.47 -13.60 -5.50
C ILE A 190 -0.55 -12.96 -4.59
N ASN A 191 -1.68 -12.53 -5.16
CA ASN A 191 -2.83 -12.05 -4.41
C ASN A 191 -3.57 -13.25 -3.80
N VAL A 192 -3.85 -13.20 -2.50
CA VAL A 192 -4.58 -14.26 -1.78
C VAL A 192 -5.81 -13.69 -1.11
N LEU A 193 -6.96 -14.36 -1.30
CA LEU A 193 -8.25 -13.90 -0.82
C LEU A 193 -8.74 -14.80 0.33
N LYS A 194 -8.81 -14.23 1.53
CA LYS A 194 -9.40 -14.88 2.72
C LYS A 194 -10.89 -14.54 2.77
N GLN A 195 -11.73 -15.57 2.83
CA GLN A 195 -13.18 -15.46 2.92
C GLN A 195 -13.67 -15.64 4.36
#